data_AF-A0A948TJA6-F1
#
_entry.id   AF-A0A948TJA6-F1
#
_cell.length_a   1.000
_cell.length_b   1.000
_cell.length_c   1.000
_cell.angle_alpha   90.00
_cell.angle_beta   90.00
_cell.angle_gamma   90.00
#
_symmetry.space_group_name_H-M   'P 1'
#
loop_
_entity.id
_entity.type
_entity.pdbx_description
1 polymer ?
#
loop_
_entity_poly.entity_id
_entity_poly.type
_entity_poly.pdbx_seq_one_letter_code
_entity_poly.pdbx_strand_id
1 'polypeptide(L)'
;MTYSQPINDLITAIENKTNHHIKVQVNAQSFPYIRNEQSNYYRAANGDDVIVINNQAASEYLLAHELLHLWMNVSAYPQLQFNLVTGLDAGSDRLLKNIATLLYENVTHVTIHQQQVAMGVWDDRCQQMYLAGFDKTIMQKENDNPQVLVFQILNILDALIILGENHPVFAKWQVSHPDAYRYAQTLLTILQSKDTATPFALRRMVVRIFAAFERILTDEIHLPNLAIREFATLTPVLSARQMRLQTAQVFKIVPSAFENMQTKKQAYVGLGASDQQNAFVLPINPQNIASINDYLDRLNQQPVMQMLTKYHFNFLQR
;
A
#
# COMPACT_ATOMS: atom_id res chain seq x y z
N MET A 1 6.77 20.04 23.12
CA MET A 1 5.72 19.14 23.61
C MET A 1 6.38 17.85 24.02
N THR A 2 5.93 17.23 25.10
CA THR A 2 6.42 15.91 25.51
C THR A 2 5.39 14.89 25.03
N TYR A 3 5.78 14.01 24.11
CA TYR A 3 4.94 12.89 23.69
C TYR A 3 5.02 11.76 24.73
N SER A 4 4.05 10.86 24.72
CA SER A 4 4.09 9.62 25.50
C SER A 4 5.37 8.82 25.23
N GLN A 5 5.77 8.02 26.24
CA GLN A 5 7.00 7.21 26.15
C GLN A 5 7.05 6.31 24.92
N PRO A 6 5.97 5.57 24.55
CA PRO A 6 6.00 4.71 23.36
C PRO A 6 6.28 5.46 22.05
N ILE A 7 5.81 6.70 21.92
CA ILE A 7 6.09 7.54 20.74
C ILE A 7 7.56 7.94 20.72
N ASN A 8 8.12 8.39 21.85
CA ASN A 8 9.53 8.78 21.91
C ASN A 8 10.47 7.60 21.63
N ASP A 9 10.09 6.40 22.10
CA ASP A 9 10.83 5.16 21.84
C ASP A 9 10.81 4.82 20.33
N LEU A 10 9.65 4.95 19.69
CA LEU A 10 9.50 4.71 18.25
C LEU A 10 10.31 5.70 17.41
N ILE A 11 10.27 6.99 17.78
CA ILE A 11 11.12 8.03 17.16
C ILE A 11 12.59 7.62 17.26
N THR A 12 13.05 7.34 18.48
CA THR A 12 14.45 6.96 18.75
C THR A 12 14.85 5.71 17.96
N ALA A 13 13.98 4.71 17.88
CA ALA A 13 14.24 3.49 17.13
C ALA A 13 14.40 3.75 15.63
N ILE A 14 13.57 4.62 15.05
CA ILE A 14 13.67 5.00 13.63
C ILE A 14 14.97 5.79 13.40
N GLU A 15 15.24 6.82 14.21
CA GLU A 15 16.43 7.66 14.06
C GLU A 15 17.72 6.84 14.16
N ASN A 16 17.81 5.92 15.12
CA ASN A 16 18.95 5.00 15.25
C ASN A 16 19.14 4.09 14.04
N LYS A 17 18.05 3.74 13.36
CA LYS A 17 18.08 2.84 12.21
C LYS A 17 18.42 3.56 10.91
N THR A 18 18.01 4.80 10.77
CA THR A 18 18.18 5.59 9.54
C THR A 18 19.37 6.54 9.60
N ASN A 19 19.85 6.89 10.79
CA ASN A 19 20.74 8.03 11.04
C ASN A 19 20.15 9.37 10.56
N HIS A 20 18.83 9.50 10.44
CA HIS A 20 18.15 10.76 10.15
C HIS A 20 17.41 11.25 11.38
N HIS A 21 17.27 12.56 11.53
CA HIS A 21 16.47 13.15 12.61
C HIS A 21 15.00 13.28 12.22
N ILE A 22 14.12 13.04 13.18
CA ILE A 22 12.67 13.21 13.02
C ILE A 22 12.25 14.55 13.63
N LYS A 23 11.65 15.40 12.80
CA LYS A 23 11.04 16.67 13.20
C LYS A 23 9.52 16.55 13.16
N VAL A 24 8.89 16.74 14.30
CA VAL A 24 7.42 16.74 14.39
C VAL A 24 6.89 18.16 14.48
N GLN A 25 5.97 18.52 13.59
CA GLN A 25 5.29 19.80 13.55
C GLN A 25 3.80 19.58 13.83
N VAL A 26 3.29 20.11 14.94
CA VAL A 26 1.86 20.02 15.28
C VAL A 26 1.23 21.39 15.09
N ASN A 27 0.30 21.50 14.15
CA ASN A 27 -0.48 22.71 13.95
C ASN A 27 -1.51 22.86 15.06
N ALA A 28 -1.78 24.11 15.49
CA ALA A 28 -2.68 24.39 16.61
C ALA A 28 -4.18 24.14 16.30
N GLN A 29 -4.51 23.75 15.07
CA GLN A 29 -5.89 23.44 14.70
C GLN A 29 -6.34 22.15 15.38
N SER A 30 -7.56 22.17 15.89
CA SER A 30 -8.20 21.00 16.51
C SER A 30 -9.53 20.74 15.80
N PHE A 31 -9.75 19.49 15.41
CA PHE A 31 -10.99 19.05 14.78
C PHE A 31 -11.62 17.95 15.62
N PRO A 32 -12.96 17.88 15.71
CA PRO A 32 -13.66 16.82 16.45
C PRO A 32 -13.71 15.49 15.68
N TYR A 33 -12.83 15.30 14.69
CA TYR A 33 -12.80 14.12 13.84
C TYR A 33 -11.37 13.82 13.37
N ILE A 34 -11.09 12.55 13.07
CA ILE A 34 -9.82 12.07 12.52
C ILE A 34 -9.99 11.75 11.04
N ARG A 35 -9.02 12.16 10.22
CA ARG A 35 -8.84 11.67 8.84
C ARG A 35 -7.36 11.46 8.56
N ASN A 36 -7.03 10.49 7.73
CA ASN A 36 -5.64 10.19 7.38
C ASN A 36 -4.95 11.41 6.72
N GLU A 37 -5.69 12.24 5.96
CA GLU A 37 -5.18 13.49 5.35
C GLU A 37 -4.70 14.55 6.38
N GLN A 38 -5.04 14.38 7.66
CA GLN A 38 -4.63 15.31 8.72
C GLN A 38 -3.20 15.04 9.22
N SER A 39 -2.50 14.06 8.66
CA SER A 39 -1.07 13.88 8.86
C SER A 39 -0.36 13.75 7.52
N ASN A 40 0.90 14.19 7.48
CA ASN A 40 1.75 14.07 6.29
C ASN A 40 3.19 13.83 6.71
N TYR A 41 3.90 13.03 5.93
CA TYR A 41 5.34 12.81 6.04
C TYR A 41 6.06 13.29 4.77
N TYR A 42 7.20 13.95 4.94
CA TYR A 42 8.11 14.25 3.84
C TYR A 42 9.56 14.31 4.30
N ARG A 43 10.48 14.07 3.35
CA ARG A 43 11.92 14.23 3.56
C ARG A 43 12.33 15.67 3.24
N ALA A 44 12.91 16.37 4.19
CA ALA A 44 13.44 17.72 3.98
C ALA A 44 14.76 17.70 3.19
N ALA A 45 15.10 18.84 2.57
CA ALA A 45 16.31 18.98 1.74
C ALA A 45 17.62 18.75 2.51
N ASN A 46 17.61 18.96 3.83
CA ASN A 46 18.76 18.72 4.70
C ASN A 46 18.87 17.25 5.17
N GLY A 47 17.98 16.36 4.71
CA GLY A 47 17.98 14.95 5.05
C GLY A 47 17.08 14.56 6.21
N ASP A 48 16.48 15.52 6.93
CA ASP A 48 15.59 15.23 8.06
C ASP A 48 14.23 14.69 7.61
N ASP A 49 13.70 13.76 8.39
CA ASP A 49 12.33 13.26 8.27
C ASP A 49 11.36 14.22 8.97
N VAL A 50 10.37 14.76 8.26
CA VAL A 50 9.41 15.72 8.82
C VAL A 50 8.01 15.13 8.81
N ILE A 51 7.36 15.16 9.98
CA ILE A 51 5.97 14.74 10.16
C ILE A 51 5.14 15.95 10.57
N VAL A 52 4.11 16.27 9.79
CA VAL A 52 3.18 17.38 10.03
C VAL A 52 1.84 16.83 10.46
N ILE A 53 1.36 17.29 11.62
CA ILE A 53 0.08 16.90 12.22
C ILE A 53 -0.84 18.12 12.22
N ASN A 54 -1.97 18.01 11.51
CA ASN A 54 -2.94 19.09 11.31
C ASN A 54 -4.11 19.05 12.30
N ASN A 55 -4.16 18.05 13.18
CA ASN A 55 -5.20 17.96 14.22
C ASN A 55 -4.57 17.71 15.60
N GLN A 56 -4.40 18.79 16.37
CA GLN A 56 -3.85 18.73 17.73
C GLN A 56 -4.68 17.83 18.66
N ALA A 57 -6.00 17.72 18.44
CA ALA A 57 -6.89 16.92 19.29
C ALA A 57 -6.67 15.40 19.15
N ALA A 58 -5.97 14.95 18.12
CA ALA A 58 -5.63 13.54 17.87
C ALA A 58 -4.15 13.36 17.56
N SER A 59 -3.28 14.23 18.11
CA SER A 59 -1.90 14.34 17.68
C SER A 59 -1.07 13.09 17.94
N GLU A 60 -1.23 12.43 19.09
CA GLU A 60 -0.51 11.20 19.41
C GLU A 60 -0.90 10.04 18.50
N TYR A 61 -2.21 9.86 18.24
CA TYR A 61 -2.72 8.86 17.31
C TYR A 61 -2.15 9.07 15.90
N LEU A 62 -2.27 10.30 15.37
CA LEU A 62 -1.82 10.64 14.01
C LEU A 62 -0.29 10.55 13.89
N LEU A 63 0.44 10.97 14.92
CA LEU A 63 1.90 10.86 14.94
C LEU A 63 2.34 9.39 14.96
N ALA A 64 1.72 8.55 15.81
CA ALA A 64 2.01 7.12 15.83
C ALA A 64 1.70 6.46 14.49
N HIS A 65 0.61 6.86 13.82
CA HIS A 65 0.25 6.34 12.48
C HIS A 65 1.39 6.56 11.46
N GLU A 66 1.85 7.81 11.31
CA GLU A 66 2.93 8.13 10.37
C GLU A 66 4.26 7.49 10.76
N LEU A 67 4.59 7.48 12.06
CA LEU A 67 5.81 6.84 12.54
C LEU A 67 5.81 5.33 12.29
N LEU A 68 4.67 4.66 12.41
CA LEU A 68 4.58 3.23 12.14
C LEU A 68 4.68 2.92 10.63
N HIS A 69 4.11 3.74 9.76
CA HIS A 69 4.39 3.65 8.31
C HIS A 69 5.88 3.85 8.01
N LEU A 70 6.50 4.89 8.60
CA LEU A 70 7.94 5.15 8.46
C LEU A 70 8.78 3.97 8.99
N TRP A 71 8.41 3.41 10.14
CA TRP A 71 9.05 2.23 10.70
C TRP A 71 9.00 1.03 9.76
N MET A 72 7.84 0.76 9.14
CA MET A 72 7.72 -0.29 8.13
C MET A 72 8.65 -0.03 6.94
N ASN A 73 8.73 1.21 6.48
CA ASN A 73 9.58 1.61 5.36
C ASN A 73 11.07 1.36 5.63
N VAL A 74 11.53 1.64 6.85
CA VAL A 74 12.93 1.43 7.24
C VAL A 74 13.21 -0.02 7.66
N SER A 75 12.18 -0.78 8.04
CA SER A 75 12.29 -2.15 8.57
C SER A 75 12.16 -3.24 7.51
N ALA A 76 12.58 -2.96 6.28
CA ALA A 76 12.63 -3.94 5.20
C ALA A 76 11.26 -4.57 4.89
N TYR A 77 10.15 -3.82 5.01
CA TYR A 77 8.85 -4.24 4.49
C TYR A 77 8.72 -3.93 2.99
N PRO A 78 7.98 -4.76 2.24
CA PRO A 78 7.81 -4.60 0.80
C PRO A 78 7.11 -3.29 0.47
N GLN A 79 7.80 -2.42 -0.28
CA GLN A 79 7.26 -1.11 -0.67
C GLN A 79 6.46 -1.19 -1.96
N LEU A 80 5.36 -0.44 -2.01
CA LEU A 80 4.54 -0.19 -3.19
C LEU A 80 5.15 0.96 -4.01
N GLN A 81 5.30 0.76 -5.31
CA GLN A 81 5.86 1.73 -6.25
C GLN A 81 5.03 1.76 -7.53
N PHE A 82 5.05 2.88 -8.24
CA PHE A 82 4.36 3.03 -9.51
C PHE A 82 5.35 3.47 -10.58
N ASN A 83 5.62 2.57 -11.51
CA ASN A 83 6.57 2.77 -12.62
C ASN A 83 5.87 2.72 -13.98
N LEU A 84 4.54 2.59 -13.98
CA LEU A 84 3.69 2.46 -15.16
C LEU A 84 2.65 3.58 -15.23
N VAL A 85 2.15 3.82 -16.44
CA VAL A 85 1.00 4.68 -16.74
C VAL A 85 0.07 3.98 -17.72
N THR A 86 -1.21 4.33 -17.66
CA THR A 86 -2.29 3.77 -18.50
C THR A 86 -2.15 4.13 -19.98
N GLY A 87 -1.48 5.24 -20.30
CA GLY A 87 -1.46 5.79 -21.66
C GLY A 87 -2.78 6.44 -22.08
N LEU A 88 -3.77 6.52 -21.17
CA LEU A 88 -5.07 7.13 -21.41
C LEU A 88 -5.06 8.61 -21.00
N ASP A 89 -5.11 8.86 -19.68
CA ASP A 89 -5.13 10.20 -19.11
C ASP A 89 -4.67 10.19 -17.64
N ALA A 90 -4.31 11.37 -17.13
CA ALA A 90 -3.79 11.51 -15.76
C ALA A 90 -4.82 11.17 -14.66
N GLY A 91 -6.12 11.28 -14.95
CA GLY A 91 -7.20 10.87 -14.05
C GLY A 91 -7.27 9.36 -13.90
N SER A 92 -7.19 8.63 -15.01
CA SER A 92 -7.10 7.16 -15.03
C SER A 92 -5.87 6.66 -14.25
N ASP A 93 -4.70 7.26 -14.48
CA ASP A 93 -3.48 6.94 -13.73
C ASP A 93 -3.64 7.18 -12.22
N ARG A 94 -4.22 8.32 -11.84
CA ARG A 94 -4.43 8.67 -10.43
C ARG A 94 -5.42 7.72 -9.77
N LEU A 95 -6.51 7.37 -10.44
CA LEU A 95 -7.51 6.45 -9.91
C LEU A 95 -6.88 5.08 -9.61
N LEU A 96 -6.13 4.52 -10.55
CA LEU A 96 -5.52 3.20 -10.37
C LEU A 96 -4.42 3.20 -9.29
N LYS A 97 -3.62 4.27 -9.21
CA LYS A 97 -2.67 4.48 -8.11
C LYS A 97 -3.38 4.54 -6.76
N ASN A 98 -4.45 5.32 -6.65
CA ASN A 98 -5.20 5.47 -5.41
C ASN A 98 -5.81 4.14 -4.95
N ILE A 99 -6.40 3.36 -5.86
CA ILE A 99 -6.96 2.04 -5.53
C ILE A 99 -5.85 1.09 -5.02
N ALA A 100 -4.72 1.02 -5.74
CA ALA A 100 -3.58 0.19 -5.35
C ALA A 100 -2.99 0.60 -3.98
N THR A 101 -2.86 1.90 -3.74
CA THR A 101 -2.40 2.46 -2.46
C THR A 101 -3.36 2.11 -1.33
N LEU A 102 -4.66 2.34 -1.49
CA LEU A 102 -5.66 2.03 -0.46
C LEU A 102 -5.70 0.53 -0.12
N LEU A 103 -5.60 -0.35 -1.12
CA LEU A 103 -5.53 -1.79 -0.88
C LEU A 103 -4.25 -2.19 -0.12
N TYR A 104 -3.12 -1.58 -0.45
CA TYR A 104 -1.86 -1.80 0.27
C TYR A 104 -1.96 -1.28 1.71
N GLU A 105 -2.50 -0.07 1.89
CA GLU A 105 -2.72 0.55 3.20
C GLU A 105 -3.66 -0.28 4.07
N ASN A 106 -4.76 -0.81 3.53
CA ASN A 106 -5.63 -1.71 4.31
C ASN A 106 -4.84 -2.92 4.85
N VAL A 107 -3.87 -3.45 4.11
CA VAL A 107 -3.04 -4.56 4.59
C VAL A 107 -2.05 -4.10 5.66
N THR A 108 -1.41 -2.94 5.50
CA THR A 108 -0.46 -2.41 6.49
C THR A 108 -1.16 -1.93 7.76
N HIS A 109 -2.38 -1.42 7.64
CA HIS A 109 -3.19 -0.93 8.76
C HIS A 109 -3.58 -2.03 9.74
N VAL A 110 -3.63 -3.29 9.33
CA VAL A 110 -3.76 -4.42 10.28
C VAL A 110 -2.64 -4.39 11.31
N THR A 111 -1.39 -4.23 10.87
CA THR A 111 -0.22 -4.19 11.76
C THR A 111 -0.12 -2.84 12.48
N ILE A 112 -0.35 -1.73 11.79
CA ILE A 112 -0.27 -0.39 12.39
C ILE A 112 -1.29 -0.24 13.51
N HIS A 113 -2.55 -0.62 13.27
CA HIS A 113 -3.61 -0.50 14.27
C HIS A 113 -3.29 -1.33 15.53
N GLN A 114 -2.83 -2.58 15.36
CA GLN A 114 -2.39 -3.41 16.49
C GLN A 114 -1.30 -2.74 17.33
N GLN A 115 -0.33 -2.08 16.68
CA GLN A 115 0.72 -1.33 17.39
C GLN A 115 0.17 -0.08 18.07
N GLN A 116 -0.73 0.67 17.43
CA GLN A 116 -1.37 1.84 18.05
C GLN A 116 -2.17 1.47 19.30
N VAL A 117 -2.89 0.34 19.28
CA VAL A 117 -3.55 -0.23 20.46
C VAL A 117 -2.52 -0.57 21.55
N ALA A 118 -1.44 -1.27 21.19
CA ALA A 118 -0.39 -1.63 22.14
C ALA A 118 0.34 -0.42 22.76
N MET A 119 0.47 0.68 22.00
CA MET A 119 1.04 1.95 22.45
C MET A 119 0.07 2.77 23.33
N GLY A 120 -1.21 2.36 23.41
CA GLY A 120 -2.24 3.09 24.17
C GLY A 120 -2.69 4.41 23.53
N VAL A 121 -2.43 4.61 22.23
CA VAL A 121 -2.82 5.82 21.48
C VAL A 121 -4.14 5.65 20.73
N TRP A 122 -4.79 4.50 20.88
CA TRP A 122 -6.13 4.22 20.39
C TRP A 122 -7.08 3.98 21.58
N ASP A 123 -8.00 4.93 21.79
CA ASP A 123 -8.99 4.93 22.87
C ASP A 123 -10.41 5.24 22.34
N ASP A 124 -11.41 5.21 23.23
CA ASP A 124 -12.81 5.49 22.90
C ASP A 124 -12.99 6.87 22.24
N ARG A 125 -12.17 7.86 22.62
CA ARG A 125 -12.21 9.19 22.02
C ARG A 125 -11.71 9.14 20.57
N CYS A 126 -10.58 8.47 20.31
CA CYS A 126 -10.08 8.27 18.96
C CYS A 126 -11.10 7.52 18.10
N GLN A 127 -11.76 6.51 18.66
CA GLN A 127 -12.82 5.77 17.97
C GLN A 127 -13.99 6.69 17.56
N GLN A 128 -14.48 7.54 18.47
CA GLN A 128 -15.54 8.51 18.17
C GLN A 128 -15.11 9.52 17.11
N MET A 129 -13.88 10.05 17.22
CA MET A 129 -13.33 10.99 16.25
C MET A 129 -13.13 10.34 14.87
N TYR A 130 -12.71 9.08 14.82
CA TYR A 130 -12.58 8.32 13.58
C TYR A 130 -13.93 8.15 12.89
N LEU A 131 -14.97 7.74 13.63
CA LEU A 131 -16.33 7.61 13.11
C LEU A 131 -16.87 8.96 12.58
N ALA A 132 -16.66 10.04 13.33
CA ALA A 132 -17.05 11.38 12.91
C ALA A 132 -16.31 11.84 11.63
N GLY A 133 -15.08 11.34 11.42
CA GLY A 133 -14.31 11.59 10.21
C GLY A 133 -14.82 10.79 9.02
N PHE A 134 -15.09 9.50 9.25
CA PHE A 134 -15.63 8.56 8.28
C PHE A 134 -16.98 9.00 7.73
N ASP A 135 -17.90 9.44 8.60
CA ASP A 135 -19.22 9.94 8.21
C ASP A 135 -19.12 11.14 7.27
N LYS A 136 -18.01 11.89 7.30
CA LYS A 136 -17.77 12.99 6.36
C LYS A 136 -17.08 12.57 5.06
N THR A 137 -16.50 11.37 4.99
CA THR A 137 -15.79 10.82 3.83
C THR A 137 -16.70 9.95 2.97
N ILE A 138 -17.56 9.12 3.59
CA ILE A 138 -18.39 8.16 2.87
C ILE A 138 -19.74 8.73 2.35
N MET A 139 -19.95 10.05 2.44
CA MET A 139 -21.28 10.71 2.26
C MET A 139 -21.97 10.53 0.90
N GLN A 140 -21.33 9.91 -0.09
CA GLN A 140 -22.05 9.60 -1.34
C GLN A 140 -22.77 8.27 -1.15
N LYS A 141 -24.11 8.29 -1.28
CA LYS A 141 -24.90 7.06 -1.43
C LYS A 141 -24.31 6.21 -2.55
N GLU A 142 -24.56 4.90 -2.51
CA GLU A 142 -24.46 4.02 -3.69
C GLU A 142 -25.36 4.59 -4.80
N ASN A 143 -24.88 5.62 -5.51
CA ASN A 143 -25.39 5.97 -6.81
C ASN A 143 -24.87 4.90 -7.78
N ASP A 144 -25.49 4.75 -8.95
CA ASP A 144 -25.08 3.81 -10.02
C ASP A 144 -23.66 4.07 -10.61
N ASN A 145 -22.79 4.77 -9.89
CA ASN A 145 -21.38 4.96 -10.22
C ASN A 145 -20.53 3.86 -9.55
N PRO A 146 -20.01 2.89 -10.32
CA PRO A 146 -19.20 1.81 -9.77
C PRO A 146 -17.89 2.27 -9.11
N GLN A 147 -17.40 3.46 -9.44
CA GLN A 147 -16.22 4.04 -8.77
C GLN A 147 -16.53 4.40 -7.31
N VAL A 148 -17.75 4.85 -7.01
CA VAL A 148 -18.18 5.15 -5.64
C VAL A 148 -18.19 3.87 -4.81
N LEU A 149 -18.74 2.79 -5.35
CA LEU A 149 -18.73 1.48 -4.71
C LEU A 149 -17.30 0.99 -4.41
N VAL A 150 -16.38 1.13 -5.36
CA VAL A 150 -14.95 0.81 -5.14
C VAL A 150 -14.37 1.55 -3.94
N PHE A 151 -14.56 2.86 -3.85
CA PHE A 151 -14.06 3.63 -2.71
C PHE A 151 -14.78 3.27 -1.41
N GLN A 152 -16.08 3.00 -1.43
CA GLN A 152 -16.81 2.56 -0.24
C GLN A 152 -16.29 1.22 0.28
N ILE A 153 -16.01 0.24 -0.59
CA ILE A 153 -15.43 -1.06 -0.20
C ILE A 153 -14.13 -0.85 0.56
N LEU A 154 -13.21 -0.06 0.01
CA LEU A 154 -11.87 0.15 0.59
C LEU A 154 -11.93 0.93 1.91
N ASN A 155 -12.81 1.94 2.00
CA ASN A 155 -13.00 2.70 3.23
C ASN A 155 -13.68 1.85 4.32
N ILE A 156 -14.73 1.10 3.98
CA ILE A 156 -15.40 0.21 4.96
C ILE A 156 -14.45 -0.90 5.42
N LEU A 157 -13.61 -1.44 4.53
CA LEU A 157 -12.57 -2.39 4.91
C LEU A 157 -11.60 -1.79 5.94
N ASP A 158 -11.13 -0.57 5.71
CA ASP A 158 -10.25 0.14 6.65
C ASP A 158 -10.91 0.32 8.02
N ALA A 159 -12.19 0.73 8.03
CA ALA A 159 -12.96 0.90 9.24
C ALA A 159 -13.20 -0.44 9.97
N LEU A 160 -13.44 -1.54 9.24
CA LEU A 160 -13.54 -2.88 9.82
C LEU A 160 -12.24 -3.30 10.55
N ILE A 161 -11.09 -2.94 9.98
CA ILE A 161 -9.78 -3.22 10.57
C ILE A 161 -9.56 -2.38 11.85
N ILE A 162 -9.90 -1.09 11.80
CA ILE A 162 -9.61 -0.12 12.87
C ILE A 162 -10.62 -0.18 14.02
N LEU A 163 -11.91 -0.38 13.73
CA LEU A 163 -12.96 -0.40 14.74
C LEU A 163 -13.21 -1.80 15.32
N GLY A 164 -12.75 -2.85 14.61
CA GLY A 164 -13.03 -4.24 14.90
C GLY A 164 -14.45 -4.65 14.51
N GLU A 165 -14.61 -5.81 13.88
CA GLU A 165 -15.84 -6.30 13.22
C GLU A 165 -17.14 -6.24 14.04
N ASN A 166 -17.04 -6.25 15.37
CA ASN A 166 -18.20 -6.23 16.28
C ASN A 166 -18.71 -4.82 16.62
N HIS A 167 -18.11 -3.77 16.05
CA HIS A 167 -18.53 -2.39 16.35
C HIS A 167 -19.97 -2.11 15.87
N PRO A 168 -20.85 -1.50 16.69
CA PRO A 168 -22.27 -1.34 16.38
C PRO A 168 -22.57 -0.48 15.14
N VAL A 169 -21.64 0.36 14.69
CA VAL A 169 -21.81 1.15 13.44
C VAL A 169 -22.06 0.26 12.22
N PHE A 170 -21.52 -0.95 12.23
CA PHE A 170 -21.60 -1.84 11.08
C PHE A 170 -23.01 -2.34 10.81
N ALA A 171 -23.87 -2.44 11.82
CA ALA A 171 -25.29 -2.74 11.61
C ALA A 171 -25.97 -1.64 10.77
N LYS A 172 -25.60 -0.36 10.97
CA LYS A 172 -26.08 0.76 10.16
C LYS A 172 -25.53 0.67 8.73
N TRP A 173 -24.24 0.41 8.56
CA TRP A 173 -23.61 0.37 7.23
C TRP A 173 -24.01 -0.84 6.40
N GLN A 174 -24.31 -1.98 7.02
CA GLN A 174 -24.87 -3.13 6.32
C GLN A 174 -26.23 -2.80 5.67
N VAL A 175 -27.00 -1.88 6.26
CA VAL A 175 -28.27 -1.41 5.69
C VAL A 175 -28.06 -0.31 4.66
N SER A 176 -27.15 0.64 4.93
CA SER A 176 -26.98 1.82 4.07
C SER A 176 -26.02 1.62 2.88
N HIS A 177 -25.13 0.63 2.96
CA HIS A 177 -24.10 0.30 1.96
C HIS A 177 -23.92 -1.24 1.86
N PRO A 178 -25.00 -2.00 1.54
CA PRO A 178 -25.02 -3.45 1.68
C PRO A 178 -23.96 -4.16 0.85
N ASP A 179 -23.74 -3.72 -0.39
CA ASP A 179 -22.76 -4.33 -1.27
C ASP A 179 -21.33 -3.99 -0.86
N ALA A 180 -21.07 -2.71 -0.59
CA ALA A 180 -19.75 -2.29 -0.12
C ALA A 180 -19.35 -3.01 1.17
N TYR A 181 -20.28 -3.16 2.12
CA TYR A 181 -20.06 -3.86 3.37
C TYR A 181 -19.78 -5.36 3.15
N ARG A 182 -20.58 -6.04 2.32
CA ARG A 182 -20.40 -7.47 2.00
C ARG A 182 -19.03 -7.76 1.38
N TYR A 183 -18.61 -6.95 0.40
CA TYR A 183 -17.31 -7.11 -0.24
C TYR A 183 -16.15 -6.77 0.72
N ALA A 184 -16.30 -5.74 1.55
CA ALA A 184 -15.31 -5.41 2.58
C ALA A 184 -15.15 -6.54 3.61
N GLN A 185 -16.23 -7.17 4.07
CA GLN A 185 -16.17 -8.36 4.94
C GLN A 185 -15.44 -9.55 4.28
N THR A 186 -15.64 -9.74 2.98
CA THR A 186 -14.94 -10.79 2.21
C THR A 186 -13.43 -10.56 2.24
N LEU A 187 -12.99 -9.31 2.03
CA LEU A 187 -11.58 -8.93 2.10
C LEU A 187 -11.03 -9.03 3.53
N LEU A 188 -11.81 -8.62 4.55
CA LEU A 188 -11.43 -8.74 5.95
C LEU A 188 -11.15 -10.20 6.34
N THR A 189 -12.00 -11.14 5.90
CA THR A 189 -11.81 -12.58 6.15
C THR A 189 -10.46 -13.06 5.59
N ILE A 190 -10.04 -12.54 4.44
CA ILE A 190 -8.74 -12.85 3.86
C ILE A 190 -7.61 -12.27 4.71
N LEU A 191 -7.73 -11.02 5.16
CA LEU A 191 -6.76 -10.36 6.04
C LEU A 191 -6.58 -11.14 7.36
N GLN A 192 -7.66 -11.59 7.97
CA GLN A 192 -7.64 -12.33 9.24
C GLN A 192 -7.12 -13.78 9.09
N SER A 193 -7.11 -14.33 7.87
CA SER A 193 -6.76 -15.75 7.66
C SER A 193 -5.31 -16.12 7.99
N LYS A 194 -4.39 -15.13 8.02
CA LYS A 194 -2.95 -15.33 8.28
C LYS A 194 -2.34 -14.07 8.88
N ASP A 195 -1.30 -14.27 9.68
CA ASP A 195 -0.47 -13.17 10.21
C ASP A 195 0.20 -12.36 9.10
N THR A 196 0.41 -11.07 9.35
CA THR A 196 1.09 -10.08 8.49
C THR A 196 2.36 -9.50 9.12
N ALA A 197 2.75 -9.94 10.32
CA ALA A 197 3.83 -9.35 11.12
C ALA A 197 5.27 -9.49 10.57
N THR A 198 5.48 -10.21 9.47
CA THR A 198 6.80 -10.30 8.81
C THR A 198 6.75 -9.71 7.41
N PRO A 199 7.86 -9.16 6.87
CA PRO A 199 7.89 -8.62 5.51
C PRO A 199 7.38 -9.59 4.44
N PHE A 200 7.75 -10.87 4.56
CA PHE A 200 7.28 -11.91 3.64
C PHE A 200 5.77 -12.16 3.76
N ALA A 201 5.25 -12.18 5.00
CA ALA A 201 3.84 -12.39 5.26
C ALA A 201 3.00 -11.20 4.78
N LEU A 202 3.42 -9.97 5.07
CA LEU A 202 2.81 -8.74 4.55
C LEU A 202 2.76 -8.78 3.02
N ARG A 203 3.89 -9.05 2.34
CA ARG A 203 3.94 -9.12 0.87
C ARG A 203 2.90 -10.09 0.33
N ARG A 204 2.85 -11.30 0.91
CA ARG A 204 1.90 -12.34 0.49
C ARG A 204 0.46 -11.89 0.71
N MET A 205 0.18 -11.17 1.79
CA MET A 205 -1.16 -10.66 2.06
C MET A 205 -1.57 -9.58 1.06
N VAL A 206 -0.68 -8.62 0.74
CA VAL A 206 -0.92 -7.60 -0.29
C VAL A 206 -1.30 -8.26 -1.62
N VAL A 207 -0.52 -9.25 -2.08
CA VAL A 207 -0.81 -9.95 -3.35
C VAL A 207 -2.16 -10.68 -3.31
N ARG A 208 -2.52 -11.28 -2.16
CA ARG A 208 -3.82 -11.95 -1.99
C ARG A 208 -4.98 -10.96 -2.04
N ILE A 209 -4.83 -9.80 -1.40
CA ILE A 209 -5.86 -8.76 -1.36
C ILE A 209 -6.03 -8.12 -2.73
N PHE A 210 -4.94 -7.84 -3.45
CA PHE A 210 -5.03 -7.36 -4.83
C PHE A 210 -5.78 -8.35 -5.73
N ALA A 211 -5.41 -9.64 -5.66
CA ALA A 211 -6.07 -10.67 -6.45
C ALA A 211 -7.55 -10.88 -6.08
N ALA A 212 -7.88 -10.83 -4.78
CA ALA A 212 -9.26 -10.97 -4.32
C ALA A 212 -10.12 -9.77 -4.72
N PHE A 213 -9.58 -8.56 -4.62
CA PHE A 213 -10.27 -7.36 -5.05
C PHE A 213 -10.50 -7.34 -6.57
N GLU A 214 -9.51 -7.71 -7.38
CA GLU A 214 -9.68 -7.85 -8.84
C GLU A 214 -10.81 -8.83 -9.20
N ARG A 215 -10.93 -9.96 -8.47
CA ARG A 215 -12.03 -10.92 -8.66
C ARG A 215 -13.38 -10.34 -8.26
N ILE A 216 -13.47 -9.64 -7.13
CA ILE A 216 -14.69 -8.94 -6.73
C ILE A 216 -15.13 -7.98 -7.84
N LEU A 217 -14.21 -7.17 -8.38
CA LEU A 217 -14.54 -6.23 -9.45
C LEU A 217 -15.08 -6.92 -10.70
N THR A 218 -14.45 -8.02 -11.11
CA THR A 218 -14.74 -8.69 -12.39
C THR A 218 -15.90 -9.68 -12.31
N ASP A 219 -15.88 -10.54 -11.31
CA ASP A 219 -16.81 -11.67 -11.19
C ASP A 219 -18.15 -11.24 -10.56
N GLU A 220 -18.12 -10.26 -9.64
CA GLU A 220 -19.28 -9.88 -8.82
C GLU A 220 -19.85 -8.49 -9.19
N ILE A 221 -18.99 -7.51 -9.48
CA ILE A 221 -19.40 -6.13 -9.84
C ILE A 221 -19.44 -5.94 -11.38
N HIS A 222 -18.91 -6.90 -12.14
CA HIS A 222 -18.86 -6.89 -13.61
C HIS A 222 -18.15 -5.67 -14.22
N LEU A 223 -17.13 -5.16 -13.53
CA LEU A 223 -16.23 -4.13 -14.03
C LEU A 223 -15.04 -4.73 -14.77
N PRO A 224 -14.42 -3.96 -15.70
CA PRO A 224 -13.18 -4.38 -16.33
C PRO A 224 -12.09 -4.68 -15.29
N ASN A 225 -11.26 -5.68 -15.59
CA ASN A 225 -10.10 -5.97 -14.77
C ASN A 225 -9.13 -4.78 -14.80
N LEU A 226 -8.85 -4.22 -13.62
CA LEU A 226 -7.94 -3.09 -13.45
C LEU A 226 -6.45 -3.48 -13.59
N ALA A 227 -6.13 -4.76 -13.63
CA ALA A 227 -4.78 -5.31 -13.70
C ALA A 227 -3.84 -4.66 -12.65
N ILE A 228 -4.34 -4.47 -11.43
CA ILE A 228 -3.63 -3.85 -10.30
C ILE A 228 -2.32 -4.59 -10.02
N ARG A 229 -2.33 -5.92 -10.08
CA ARG A 229 -1.10 -6.73 -9.85
C ARG A 229 -0.02 -6.51 -10.91
N GLU A 230 -0.39 -6.09 -12.11
CA GLU A 230 0.56 -5.69 -13.15
C GLU A 230 0.96 -4.22 -13.01
N PHE A 231 -0.01 -3.33 -12.79
CA PHE A 231 0.20 -1.89 -12.69
C PHE A 231 1.08 -1.48 -11.50
N ALA A 232 0.77 -2.03 -10.32
CA ALA A 232 1.47 -1.76 -9.08
C ALA A 232 2.76 -2.58 -8.98
N THR A 233 3.89 -1.92 -8.80
CA THR A 233 5.17 -2.61 -8.54
C THR A 233 5.34 -2.83 -7.04
N LEU A 234 5.43 -4.08 -6.61
CA LEU A 234 5.62 -4.44 -5.20
C LEU A 234 6.99 -5.06 -4.99
N THR A 235 7.76 -4.49 -4.07
CA THR A 235 9.13 -4.95 -3.77
C THR A 235 9.17 -6.46 -3.51
N PRO A 236 9.96 -7.24 -4.27
CA PRO A 236 10.05 -8.68 -4.10
C PRO A 236 10.78 -9.05 -2.80
N VAL A 237 10.30 -10.10 -2.13
CA VAL A 237 10.94 -10.70 -0.95
C VAL A 237 11.45 -12.09 -1.35
N LEU A 238 12.77 -12.24 -1.44
CA LEU A 238 13.45 -13.37 -2.06
C LEU A 238 14.32 -14.13 -1.05
N SER A 239 14.37 -15.45 -1.17
CA SER A 239 15.35 -16.24 -0.42
C SER A 239 16.75 -16.16 -1.03
N ALA A 240 17.78 -16.47 -0.24
CA ALA A 240 19.15 -16.63 -0.74
C ALA A 240 19.25 -17.62 -1.92
N ARG A 241 18.40 -18.65 -1.95
CA ARG A 241 18.32 -19.58 -3.09
C ARG A 241 17.78 -18.88 -4.32
N GLN A 242 16.64 -18.18 -4.22
CA GLN A 242 16.01 -17.50 -5.36
C GLN A 242 16.95 -16.48 -6.01
N MET A 243 17.75 -15.77 -5.21
CA MET A 243 18.72 -14.80 -5.72
C MET A 243 19.84 -15.41 -6.57
N ARG A 244 20.14 -16.71 -6.41
CA ARG A 244 21.13 -17.44 -7.22
C ARG A 244 20.54 -18.13 -8.45
N LEU A 245 19.22 -18.27 -8.52
CA LEU A 245 18.55 -18.86 -9.67
C LEU A 245 18.59 -17.92 -10.87
N GLN A 246 18.40 -18.47 -12.07
CA GLN A 246 18.22 -17.67 -13.28
C GLN A 246 16.93 -16.85 -13.18
N THR A 247 16.93 -15.68 -13.81
CA THR A 247 15.80 -14.74 -13.78
C THR A 247 14.51 -15.40 -14.26
N ALA A 248 14.56 -16.19 -15.34
CA ALA A 248 13.38 -16.91 -15.87
C ALA A 248 12.79 -17.95 -14.90
N GLN A 249 13.55 -18.41 -13.90
CA GLN A 249 13.06 -19.37 -12.90
C GLN A 249 12.29 -18.70 -11.76
N VAL A 250 12.42 -17.37 -11.61
CA VAL A 250 11.82 -16.61 -10.51
C VAL A 250 10.82 -15.58 -11.01
N PHE A 251 11.08 -15.00 -12.18
CA PHE A 251 10.26 -13.96 -12.80
C PHE A 251 9.93 -14.32 -14.24
N LYS A 252 8.71 -13.98 -14.65
CA LYS A 252 8.28 -13.97 -16.05
C LYS A 252 8.32 -12.53 -16.54
N ILE A 253 9.22 -12.24 -17.47
CA ILE A 253 9.30 -10.92 -18.09
C ILE A 253 8.38 -10.89 -19.31
N VAL A 254 7.40 -9.99 -19.31
CA VAL A 254 6.39 -9.88 -20.37
C VAL A 254 6.18 -8.43 -20.81
N PRO A 255 5.78 -8.18 -22.07
CA PRO A 255 5.28 -6.87 -22.44
C PRO A 255 4.02 -6.55 -21.62
N SER A 256 3.93 -5.31 -21.15
CA SER A 256 2.80 -4.82 -20.38
C SER A 256 1.75 -4.19 -21.29
N ALA A 257 0.49 -4.23 -20.86
CA ALA A 257 -0.57 -3.42 -21.45
C ALA A 257 -0.42 -1.92 -21.09
N PHE A 258 0.38 -1.61 -20.07
CA PHE A 258 0.70 -0.27 -19.63
C PHE A 258 2.00 0.26 -20.26
N GLU A 259 2.16 1.57 -20.25
CA GLU A 259 3.39 2.23 -20.70
C GLU A 259 4.35 2.48 -19.54
N ASN A 260 5.64 2.50 -19.84
CA ASN A 260 6.66 2.88 -18.87
C ASN A 260 6.52 4.37 -18.55
N MET A 261 6.48 4.71 -17.25
CA MET A 261 6.23 6.06 -16.80
C MET A 261 7.28 7.08 -17.28
N GLN A 262 8.54 6.66 -17.40
CA GLN A 262 9.65 7.52 -17.82
C GLN A 262 9.72 7.65 -19.34
N THR A 263 9.65 6.52 -20.06
CA THR A 263 9.87 6.53 -21.52
C THR A 263 8.59 6.81 -22.32
N LYS A 264 7.41 6.63 -21.73
CA LYS A 264 6.10 6.71 -22.41
C LYS A 264 6.02 5.79 -23.64
N LYS A 265 6.61 4.60 -23.51
CA LYS A 265 6.61 3.52 -24.50
C LYS A 265 6.19 2.23 -23.82
N GLN A 266 5.93 1.18 -24.62
CA GLN A 266 5.59 -0.16 -24.12
C GLN A 266 6.55 -0.57 -22.99
N ALA A 267 5.98 -0.89 -21.82
CA ALA A 267 6.75 -1.38 -20.70
C ALA A 267 6.98 -2.90 -20.80
N TYR A 268 8.04 -3.35 -20.13
CA TYR A 268 8.29 -4.77 -19.86
C TYR A 268 8.35 -4.95 -18.35
N VAL A 269 7.48 -5.82 -17.83
CA VAL A 269 7.30 -6.04 -16.39
C VAL A 269 7.83 -7.41 -16.00
N GLY A 270 8.47 -7.49 -14.84
CA GLY A 270 8.88 -8.74 -14.21
C GLY A 270 7.81 -9.23 -13.24
N LEU A 271 6.99 -10.18 -13.68
CA LEU A 271 5.96 -10.78 -12.84
C LEU A 271 6.56 -11.94 -12.04
N GLY A 272 6.29 -12.04 -10.73
CA GLY A 272 6.71 -13.19 -9.94
C GLY A 272 6.12 -14.48 -10.50
N ALA A 273 6.96 -15.49 -10.78
CA ALA A 273 6.49 -16.73 -11.40
C ALA A 273 5.42 -17.44 -10.55
N SER A 274 5.53 -17.34 -9.22
CA SER A 274 4.63 -17.99 -8.27
C SER A 274 3.33 -17.24 -7.98
N ASP A 275 3.31 -15.92 -8.17
CA ASP A 275 2.22 -15.07 -7.65
C ASP A 275 1.70 -14.02 -8.65
N GLN A 276 2.35 -13.91 -9.80
CA GLN A 276 2.03 -13.01 -10.91
C GLN A 276 1.97 -11.53 -10.49
N GLN A 277 2.60 -11.15 -9.38
CA GLN A 277 2.73 -9.76 -8.96
C GLN A 277 3.91 -9.11 -9.66
N ASN A 278 3.71 -7.91 -10.22
CA ASN A 278 4.78 -7.09 -10.76
C ASN A 278 5.78 -6.74 -9.66
N ALA A 279 7.03 -7.18 -9.83
CA ALA A 279 8.15 -6.95 -8.93
C ALA A 279 9.08 -5.83 -9.41
N PHE A 280 9.13 -5.57 -10.71
CA PHE A 280 9.94 -4.51 -11.31
C PHE A 280 9.49 -4.19 -12.73
N VAL A 281 9.79 -2.97 -13.18
CA VAL A 281 9.61 -2.53 -14.57
C VAL A 281 10.98 -2.30 -15.17
N LEU A 282 11.27 -2.90 -16.31
CA LEU A 282 12.56 -2.72 -16.98
C LEU A 282 12.72 -1.26 -17.45
N PRO A 283 13.84 -0.60 -17.13
CA PRO A 283 14.13 0.78 -17.54
C PRO A 283 14.68 0.78 -18.97
N ILE A 284 13.93 0.21 -19.91
CA ILE A 284 14.31 0.09 -21.31
C ILE A 284 13.34 0.84 -22.20
N ASN A 285 13.88 1.38 -23.29
CA ASN A 285 13.08 1.75 -24.46
C ASN A 285 13.27 0.65 -25.51
N PRO A 286 12.25 -0.18 -25.80
CA PRO A 286 12.39 -1.29 -26.76
C PRO A 286 12.79 -0.83 -28.16
N GLN A 287 12.48 0.41 -28.54
CA GLN A 287 12.86 0.97 -29.85
C GLN A 287 14.37 1.18 -29.99
N ASN A 288 15.10 1.28 -28.87
CA ASN A 288 16.56 1.43 -28.85
C ASN A 288 17.28 0.07 -28.77
N ILE A 289 16.54 -1.05 -28.84
CA ILE A 289 17.09 -2.40 -28.73
C ILE A 289 16.92 -3.09 -30.08
N ALA A 290 18.05 -3.46 -30.72
CA ALA A 290 18.06 -4.08 -32.04
C ALA A 290 17.21 -5.36 -32.14
N SER A 291 17.22 -6.19 -31.09
CA SER A 291 16.38 -7.38 -30.95
C SER A 291 15.93 -7.50 -29.50
N ILE A 292 14.66 -7.19 -29.24
CA ILE A 292 14.10 -7.27 -27.89
C ILE A 292 14.09 -8.71 -27.37
N ASN A 293 13.86 -9.69 -28.24
CA ASN A 293 13.86 -11.11 -27.86
C ASN A 293 15.25 -11.55 -27.40
N ASP A 294 16.31 -11.25 -28.16
CA ASP A 294 17.68 -11.62 -27.77
C ASP A 294 18.11 -10.90 -26.48
N TYR A 295 17.62 -9.67 -26.26
CA TYR A 295 17.85 -8.94 -25.02
C TYR A 295 17.20 -9.65 -23.83
N LEU A 296 15.92 -10.04 -23.97
CA LEU A 296 15.18 -10.73 -22.93
C LEU A 296 15.73 -12.13 -22.67
N ASP A 297 16.16 -12.86 -23.69
CA ASP A 297 16.77 -14.19 -23.53
C ASP A 297 18.07 -14.12 -22.72
N ARG A 298 18.94 -13.15 -23.02
CA ARG A 298 20.15 -12.92 -22.21
C ARG A 298 19.81 -12.55 -20.77
N LEU A 299 18.83 -11.67 -20.58
CA LEU A 299 18.40 -11.24 -19.25
C LEU A 299 17.83 -12.41 -18.43
N ASN A 300 17.02 -13.25 -19.07
CA ASN A 300 16.39 -14.44 -18.48
C ASN A 300 17.40 -15.47 -17.97
N GLN A 301 18.57 -15.55 -18.60
CA GLN A 301 19.66 -16.45 -18.20
C GLN A 301 20.52 -15.91 -17.05
N GLN A 302 20.45 -14.61 -16.73
CA GLN A 302 21.24 -14.02 -15.64
C GLN A 302 20.70 -14.45 -14.27
N PRO A 303 21.60 -14.68 -13.28
CA PRO A 303 21.19 -14.80 -11.89
C PRO A 303 20.35 -13.61 -11.44
N VAL A 304 19.30 -13.87 -10.66
CA VAL A 304 18.38 -12.83 -10.17
C VAL A 304 19.12 -11.72 -9.44
N MET A 305 20.08 -12.04 -8.57
CA MET A 305 20.87 -11.03 -7.86
C MET A 305 21.59 -10.08 -8.83
N GLN A 306 22.21 -10.63 -9.87
CA GLN A 306 22.94 -9.86 -10.87
C GLN A 306 22.00 -8.91 -11.61
N MET A 307 20.83 -9.42 -12.02
CA MET A 307 19.82 -8.61 -12.71
C MET A 307 19.30 -7.48 -11.82
N LEU A 308 18.87 -7.79 -10.59
CA LEU A 308 18.33 -6.78 -9.67
C LEU A 308 19.36 -5.69 -9.36
N THR A 309 20.62 -6.09 -9.15
CA THR A 309 21.71 -5.15 -8.86
C THR A 309 22.02 -4.27 -10.06
N LYS A 310 22.09 -4.85 -11.27
CA LYS A 310 22.40 -4.14 -12.51
C LYS A 310 21.43 -2.98 -12.79
N TYR A 311 20.15 -3.18 -12.50
CA TYR A 311 19.11 -2.16 -12.74
C TYR A 311 18.71 -1.38 -11.48
N HIS A 312 19.42 -1.58 -10.36
CA HIS A 312 19.12 -0.95 -9.08
C HIS A 312 17.66 -1.16 -8.63
N PHE A 313 17.10 -2.34 -8.89
CA PHE A 313 15.76 -2.67 -8.43
C PHE A 313 15.78 -2.92 -6.92
N ASN A 314 14.79 -2.35 -6.23
CA ASN A 314 14.59 -2.63 -4.81
C ASN A 314 14.19 -4.09 -4.61
N PHE A 315 14.81 -4.79 -3.67
CA PHE A 315 14.44 -6.14 -3.26
C PHE A 315 14.78 -6.36 -1.80
N LEU A 316 14.16 -7.37 -1.21
CA LEU A 316 14.35 -7.76 0.18
C LEU A 316 14.81 -9.22 0.22
N GLN A 317 15.78 -9.52 1.09
CA GLN A 317 16.17 -10.89 1.38
C GLN A 317 15.44 -11.37 2.64
N ARG A 318 14.82 -12.55 2.57
CA ARG A 318 14.26 -13.26 3.74
C ARG A 318 15.19 -14.34 4.28
#